data_AF-A0A7S2ZUP9-F1
#
_entry.id   AF-A0A7S2ZUP9-F1
#
_cell.length_a   1.000
_cell.length_b   1.000
_cell.length_c   1.000
_cell.angle_alpha   90.00
_cell.angle_beta   90.00
_cell.angle_gamma   90.00
#
_symmetry.space_group_name_H-M   'P 1'
#
loop_
_entity.id
_entity.type
_entity.pdbx_description
1 polymer ?
#
loop_
_entity_poly.entity_id
_entity_poly.type
_entity_poly.pdbx_seq_one_letter_code
_entity_poly.pdbx_strand_id
1 'polypeptide(L)'
;MADMYLSSSEGSLDERPDAVSLGRTMRNASSSIYLELKNLLPGLESMDSKQRKESLLDYAQRSRHLVIRLLALLRWSSKYADLTMKADHGSTTASIREEAYEATSNKLWACAQSCKKQPLSYPDVATATDVLVSGLPMSLPAAIGNVLDIRLDSTQEAKDVSLMKLKYLTHSFVKACLPLSSPGLDLLTKDNGDDATEVAIGFAGLWRATVLLESMAVENANLRMNSLEILVASKNREGNDRDTGKDFSVQQLYLLKRLCEDRMKIVLHCMGKEERRDPVASVRSMLIAVRNIVVDEICIPFVFERLQLEARELAARTGYGLSVVEGGKRISDEDTCVTLTYWEKSYYSGKITFESSRAKGRENGHVGMKPESNHSFRNDNTCLFTVRHEPQLANVLKLDITRLDLNCLDLETILRRTLQTRLYSRLGQLRNMI
;
A
#
# COMPACT_ATOMS: atom_id res chain seq x y z
N MET A 1 31.37 -24.03 -21.25
CA MET A 1 32.10 -23.01 -20.46
C MET A 1 31.24 -22.50 -19.29
N ALA A 2 30.46 -23.38 -18.65
CA ALA A 2 29.49 -23.02 -17.60
C ALA A 2 29.52 -23.96 -16.37
N ASP A 3 30.50 -24.87 -16.27
CA ASP A 3 30.56 -25.89 -15.20
C ASP A 3 31.76 -25.73 -14.25
N MET A 4 32.32 -24.53 -14.09
CA MET A 4 33.59 -24.34 -13.37
C MET A 4 33.51 -23.52 -12.07
N TYR A 5 32.35 -23.46 -11.40
CA TYR A 5 32.19 -22.70 -10.14
C TYR A 5 31.41 -23.42 -9.03
N LEU A 6 31.46 -24.76 -9.00
CA LEU A 6 31.00 -25.54 -7.84
C LEU A 6 32.11 -26.46 -7.34
N SER A 7 33.29 -25.89 -7.06
CA SER A 7 34.23 -26.51 -6.14
C SER A 7 33.94 -26.00 -4.74
N SER A 8 33.20 -26.81 -4.00
CA SER A 8 32.97 -26.73 -2.57
C SER A 8 34.30 -26.60 -1.83
N SER A 9 34.67 -25.37 -1.48
CA SER A 9 35.64 -25.10 -0.45
C SER A 9 34.92 -25.33 0.88
N GLU A 10 35.05 -26.52 1.44
CA GLU A 10 34.91 -26.75 2.88
C GLU A 10 36.07 -26.04 3.57
N GLY A 11 36.01 -24.70 3.59
CA GLY A 11 36.88 -23.88 4.41
C GLY A 11 36.52 -24.12 5.87
N SER A 12 37.50 -24.58 6.64
CA SER A 12 37.44 -24.72 8.10
C SER A 12 36.72 -23.53 8.74
N LEU A 13 35.63 -23.83 9.44
CA LEU A 13 34.76 -22.91 10.19
C LEU A 13 35.46 -22.14 11.34
N ASP A 14 36.79 -22.18 11.43
CA ASP A 14 37.54 -21.86 12.64
C ASP A 14 38.22 -20.48 12.67
N GLU A 15 38.11 -19.67 11.61
CA GLU A 15 38.68 -18.31 11.61
C GLU A 15 37.64 -17.24 11.24
N ARG A 16 36.65 -17.05 12.11
CA ARG A 16 35.92 -15.77 12.20
C ARG A 16 36.25 -15.12 13.55
N PRO A 17 37.00 -14.00 13.59
CA PRO A 17 37.46 -13.38 14.84
C PRO A 17 36.32 -12.88 15.74
N ASP A 18 35.11 -12.70 15.20
CA ASP A 18 34.01 -12.04 15.91
C ASP A 18 32.89 -12.99 16.39
N ALA A 19 32.92 -14.26 16.00
CA ALA A 19 31.86 -15.22 16.35
C ALA A 19 32.23 -16.01 17.62
N VAL A 20 31.61 -15.67 18.75
CA VAL A 20 31.80 -16.43 20.00
C VAL A 20 30.88 -17.64 20.03
N SER A 21 31.45 -18.84 20.16
CA SER A 21 30.69 -20.08 20.31
C SER A 21 29.74 -20.03 21.52
N LEU A 22 28.47 -20.38 21.31
CA LEU A 22 27.45 -20.44 22.35
C LEU A 22 27.89 -21.36 23.51
N GLY A 23 28.52 -22.51 23.20
CA GLY A 23 29.05 -23.41 24.22
C GLY A 23 30.08 -22.75 25.13
N ARG A 24 30.94 -21.89 24.57
CA ARG A 24 31.92 -21.11 25.35
C ARG A 24 31.22 -20.07 26.23
N THR A 25 30.19 -19.39 25.73
CA THR A 25 29.43 -18.43 26.54
C THR A 25 28.68 -19.09 27.70
N MET A 26 28.05 -20.25 27.48
CA MET A 26 27.37 -21.01 28.54
C MET A 26 28.35 -21.49 29.60
N ARG A 27 29.50 -22.03 29.18
CA ARG A 27 30.56 -22.44 30.10
C ARG A 27 31.04 -21.27 30.95
N ASN A 28 31.40 -20.15 30.33
CA ASN A 28 31.86 -18.95 31.03
C ASN A 28 30.81 -18.43 32.02
N ALA A 29 29.54 -18.40 31.62
CA ALA A 29 28.46 -17.97 32.49
C ALA A 29 28.26 -18.89 33.70
N SER A 30 28.27 -20.21 33.48
CA SER A 30 28.16 -21.18 34.58
C SER A 30 29.34 -21.07 35.56
N SER A 31 30.56 -20.87 35.04
CA SER A 31 31.75 -20.65 35.85
C SER A 31 31.68 -19.33 36.62
N SER A 32 31.16 -18.25 36.01
CA SER A 32 30.97 -16.95 36.69
C SER A 32 30.00 -17.07 37.86
N ILE A 33 28.83 -17.70 37.65
CA ILE A 33 27.82 -17.92 38.69
C ILE A 33 28.44 -18.72 39.85
N TYR A 34 29.17 -19.79 39.55
CA TYR A 34 29.81 -20.61 40.59
C TYR A 34 30.90 -19.85 41.36
N LEU A 35 31.72 -19.05 40.67
CA LEU A 35 32.76 -18.22 41.29
C LEU A 35 32.15 -17.13 42.16
N GLU A 36 31.09 -16.47 41.71
CA GLU A 36 30.35 -15.48 42.50
C GLU A 36 29.76 -16.09 43.77
N LEU A 37 29.15 -17.28 43.67
CA LEU A 37 28.66 -18.01 44.85
C LEU A 37 29.79 -18.34 45.83
N LYS A 38 30.92 -18.83 45.31
CA LYS A 38 32.10 -19.17 46.11
C LYS A 38 32.67 -17.94 46.81
N ASN A 39 32.66 -16.79 46.16
CA ASN A 39 33.14 -15.52 46.70
C ASN A 39 32.18 -14.92 47.73
N LEU A 40 30.88 -15.18 47.62
CA LEU A 40 29.87 -14.72 48.58
C LEU A 40 29.89 -15.52 49.87
N LEU A 41 30.21 -16.82 49.83
CA LEU A 41 30.21 -17.72 50.97
C LEU A 41 30.99 -17.20 52.21
N PRO A 42 32.27 -16.76 52.09
CA PRO A 42 33.02 -16.23 53.24
C PRO A 42 32.48 -14.88 53.75
N GLY A 43 31.84 -14.08 52.90
CA GLY A 43 31.25 -12.80 53.29
C GLY A 43 29.92 -12.95 54.05
N LEU A 44 29.21 -14.07 53.87
CA LEU A 44 27.92 -14.30 54.52
C LEU A 44 28.05 -14.63 56.01
N GLU A 45 29.16 -15.25 56.42
CA GLU A 45 29.40 -15.67 57.82
C GLU A 45 29.58 -14.48 58.77
N SER A 46 30.15 -13.37 58.27
CA SER A 46 30.41 -12.15 59.05
C SER A 46 29.23 -11.16 59.08
N MET A 47 28.19 -11.38 58.27
CA MET A 47 27.03 -10.49 58.16
C MET A 47 25.90 -10.84 59.14
N ASP A 48 25.14 -9.82 59.54
CA ASP A 48 23.90 -9.98 60.30
C ASP A 48 22.83 -10.75 59.50
N SER A 49 21.93 -11.42 60.22
CA SER A 49 20.90 -12.31 59.69
C SER A 49 19.99 -11.66 58.63
N LYS A 50 19.71 -10.36 58.75
CA LYS A 50 18.90 -9.61 57.76
C LYS A 50 19.70 -9.32 56.49
N GLN A 51 20.94 -8.84 56.65
CA GLN A 51 21.84 -8.52 55.54
C GLN A 51 22.25 -9.77 54.74
N ARG A 52 22.42 -10.90 55.43
CA ARG A 52 22.68 -12.21 54.81
C ARG A 52 21.54 -12.66 53.88
N LYS A 53 20.29 -12.43 54.29
CA LYS A 53 19.12 -12.77 53.47
C LYS A 53 18.99 -11.86 52.25
N GLU A 54 19.27 -10.58 52.43
CA GLU A 54 19.22 -9.59 51.36
C GLU A 54 20.29 -9.85 50.29
N SER A 55 21.54 -10.09 50.69
CA SER A 55 22.63 -10.40 49.75
C SER A 55 22.43 -11.72 49.00
N LEU A 56 21.86 -12.73 49.65
CA LEU A 56 21.54 -14.01 49.02
C LEU A 56 20.38 -13.89 48.03
N LEU A 57 19.37 -13.06 48.34
CA LEU A 57 18.25 -12.77 47.45
C LEU A 57 18.71 -12.00 46.21
N ASP A 58 19.57 -10.99 46.39
CA ASP A 58 20.18 -10.22 45.32
C ASP A 58 21.00 -11.10 44.37
N TYR A 59 21.81 -11.99 44.93
CA TYR A 59 22.57 -12.97 44.15
C TYR A 59 21.64 -13.92 43.37
N ALA A 60 20.60 -14.46 44.02
CA ALA A 60 19.63 -15.34 43.36
C ALA A 60 18.90 -14.63 42.21
N GLN A 61 18.56 -13.35 42.38
CA GLN A 61 17.91 -12.57 41.33
C GLN A 61 18.86 -12.28 40.15
N ARG A 62 20.11 -11.87 40.42
CA ARG A 62 21.11 -11.60 39.37
C ARG A 62 21.46 -12.87 38.58
N SER A 63 21.70 -13.98 39.26
CA SER A 63 21.97 -15.28 38.61
C SER A 63 20.77 -15.76 37.78
N ARG A 64 19.54 -15.60 38.29
CA ARG A 64 18.32 -15.89 37.52
C ARG A 64 18.23 -15.05 36.24
N HIS A 65 18.50 -13.74 36.30
CA HIS A 65 18.47 -12.89 35.10
C HIS A 65 19.50 -13.34 34.05
N LEU A 66 20.69 -13.75 34.48
CA LEU A 66 21.72 -14.27 33.58
C LEU A 66 21.25 -15.57 32.90
N VAL A 67 20.69 -16.50 33.66
CA VAL A 67 20.16 -17.77 33.12
C VAL A 67 18.99 -17.53 32.16
N ILE A 68 18.11 -16.57 32.44
CA ILE A 68 17.01 -16.20 31.53
C ILE A 68 17.55 -15.65 30.22
N ARG A 69 18.59 -14.80 30.24
CA ARG A 69 19.24 -14.29 29.02
C ARG A 69 19.87 -15.42 28.20
N LEU A 70 20.55 -16.36 28.85
CA LEU A 70 21.09 -17.55 28.17
C LEU A 70 20.00 -18.44 27.57
N LEU A 71 18.88 -18.61 28.27
CA LEU A 71 17.74 -19.37 27.75
C LEU A 71 17.13 -18.70 26.52
N ALA A 72 17.04 -17.36 26.52
CA ALA A 72 16.60 -16.60 25.36
C ALA A 72 17.54 -16.81 24.17
N LEU A 73 18.85 -16.73 24.39
CA LEU A 73 19.86 -17.01 23.36
C LEU A 73 19.77 -18.44 22.82
N LEU A 74 19.56 -19.43 23.69
CA LEU A 74 19.40 -20.84 23.29
C LEU A 74 18.13 -21.06 22.45
N ARG A 75 17.01 -20.46 22.86
CA ARG A 75 15.75 -20.54 22.10
C ARG A 75 15.86 -19.84 20.75
N TRP A 76 16.61 -18.75 20.71
CA TRP A 76 16.85 -18.01 19.48
C TRP A 76 17.78 -18.79 18.55
N SER A 77 18.92 -19.31 19.04
CA SER A 77 19.85 -20.08 18.23
C SER A 77 19.20 -21.35 17.67
N SER A 78 18.41 -22.06 18.48
CA SER A 78 17.69 -23.26 18.01
C SER A 78 16.71 -22.99 16.87
N LYS A 79 16.16 -21.77 16.75
CA LYS A 79 15.17 -21.43 15.72
C LYS A 79 15.75 -20.68 14.52
N TYR A 80 16.81 -19.89 14.74
CA TYR A 80 17.26 -18.91 13.77
C TYR A 80 18.76 -18.99 13.43
N ALA A 81 19.55 -19.86 14.06
CA ALA A 81 20.99 -19.93 13.80
C ALA A 81 21.30 -20.11 12.32
N ASP A 82 20.72 -21.13 11.67
CA ASP A 82 20.99 -21.41 10.25
C ASP A 82 20.58 -20.28 9.32
N LEU A 83 19.47 -19.61 9.62
CA LEU A 83 18.98 -18.47 8.83
C LEU A 83 19.91 -17.27 8.97
N THR A 84 20.36 -16.97 10.19
CA THR A 84 21.30 -15.87 10.43
C THR A 84 22.67 -16.13 9.85
N MET A 85 23.18 -17.37 9.91
CA MET A 85 24.45 -17.74 9.28
C MET A 85 24.38 -17.59 7.75
N LYS A 86 23.27 -18.00 7.13
CA LYS A 86 23.06 -17.82 5.68
C LYS A 86 22.92 -16.34 5.30
N ALA A 87 22.19 -15.56 6.09
CA ALA A 87 22.04 -14.13 5.86
C ALA A 87 23.38 -13.39 6.00
N ASP A 88 24.17 -13.73 7.00
CA ASP A 88 25.50 -13.17 7.24
C ASP A 88 26.49 -13.57 6.13
N HIS A 89 26.46 -14.83 5.69
CA HIS A 89 27.21 -15.25 4.51
C HIS A 89 26.78 -14.50 3.23
N GLY A 90 25.47 -14.27 3.06
CA GLY A 90 24.95 -13.45 1.96
C GLY A 90 25.43 -12.00 2.03
N SER A 91 25.44 -11.39 3.22
CA SER A 91 25.90 -10.02 3.43
C SER A 91 27.40 -9.87 3.18
N THR A 92 28.21 -10.81 3.69
CA THR A 92 29.67 -10.79 3.49
C THR A 92 30.04 -11.00 2.02
N THR A 93 29.37 -11.93 1.32
CA THR A 93 29.60 -12.12 -0.12
C THR A 93 29.13 -10.92 -0.96
N ALA A 94 28.06 -10.24 -0.55
CA ALA A 94 27.63 -8.99 -1.19
C ALA A 94 28.67 -7.87 -1.00
N SER A 95 29.18 -7.68 0.22
CA SER A 95 30.23 -6.68 0.52
C SER A 95 31.50 -6.91 -0.31
N ILE A 96 31.96 -8.17 -0.41
CA ILE A 96 33.13 -8.52 -1.23
C ILE A 96 32.89 -8.20 -2.71
N ARG A 97 31.67 -8.40 -3.21
CA ARG A 97 31.33 -8.07 -4.60
C ARG A 97 31.29 -6.56 -4.83
N GLU A 98 30.74 -5.80 -3.88
CA GLU A 98 30.72 -4.34 -3.93
C GLU A 98 32.14 -3.77 -4.01
N GLU A 99 33.04 -4.21 -3.11
CA GLU A 99 34.45 -3.85 -3.14
C GLU A 99 35.13 -4.21 -4.48
N ALA A 100 34.79 -5.36 -5.07
CA ALA A 100 35.30 -5.75 -6.37
C ALA A 100 34.79 -4.85 -7.51
N TYR A 101 33.53 -4.42 -7.45
CA TYR A 101 32.96 -3.47 -8.42
C TYR A 101 33.59 -2.08 -8.30
N GLU A 102 33.80 -1.60 -7.08
CA GLU A 102 34.50 -0.34 -6.85
C GLU A 102 35.95 -0.42 -7.36
N ALA A 103 36.67 -1.50 -7.04
CA ALA A 103 38.03 -1.69 -7.49
C ALA A 103 38.15 -1.76 -9.03
N THR A 104 37.19 -2.40 -9.71
CA THR A 104 37.17 -2.47 -11.18
C THR A 104 36.80 -1.13 -11.81
N SER A 105 35.83 -0.41 -11.25
CA SER A 105 35.49 0.96 -11.67
C SER A 105 36.69 1.91 -11.56
N ASN A 106 37.38 1.88 -10.42
CA ASN A 106 38.58 2.69 -10.19
C ASN A 106 39.70 2.37 -11.20
N LYS A 107 39.89 1.09 -11.54
CA LYS A 107 40.85 0.67 -12.57
C LYS A 107 40.47 1.17 -13.97
N LEU A 108 39.20 1.06 -14.35
CA LEU A 108 38.70 1.56 -15.64
C LEU A 108 38.87 3.09 -15.76
N TRP A 109 38.58 3.80 -14.68
CA TRP A 109 38.80 5.25 -14.61
C TRP A 109 40.27 5.61 -14.81
N ALA A 110 41.19 4.92 -14.13
CA ALA A 110 42.62 5.13 -14.29
C ALA A 110 43.11 4.83 -15.73
N CYS A 111 42.57 3.78 -16.38
CA CYS A 111 42.84 3.49 -17.79
C CYS A 111 42.34 4.61 -18.72
N ALA A 112 41.11 5.11 -18.52
CA ALA A 112 40.55 6.20 -19.31
C ALA A 112 41.37 7.49 -19.19
N GLN A 113 41.84 7.82 -17.99
CA GLN A 113 42.74 8.95 -17.76
C GLN A 113 44.10 8.77 -18.44
N SER A 114 44.58 7.54 -18.54
CA SER A 114 45.83 7.21 -19.25
C SER A 114 45.67 7.31 -20.77
N CYS A 115 44.53 6.89 -21.32
CA CYS A 115 44.23 7.01 -22.75
C CYS A 115 44.08 8.47 -23.22
N LYS A 116 43.58 9.38 -22.36
CA LYS A 116 43.51 10.82 -22.67
C LYS A 116 44.89 11.48 -22.87
N LYS A 117 45.98 10.85 -22.44
CA LYS A 117 47.34 11.38 -22.57
C LYS A 117 48.03 11.06 -23.90
N GLN A 118 47.35 10.44 -24.87
CA GLN A 118 47.85 10.35 -26.25
C GLN A 118 47.26 11.48 -27.11
N PRO A 119 48.02 12.56 -27.40
CA PRO A 119 47.56 13.60 -28.29
C PRO A 119 47.95 13.23 -29.72
N LEU A 120 46.97 12.90 -30.54
CA LEU A 120 47.06 13.05 -31.99
C LEU A 120 45.77 13.74 -32.44
N SER A 121 45.71 15.04 -32.17
CA SER A 121 44.64 15.89 -32.71
C SER A 121 45.22 16.64 -33.91
N TYR A 122 44.80 16.21 -35.10
CA TYR A 122 44.90 17.04 -36.29
C TYR A 122 43.96 18.25 -36.13
N PRO A 123 44.33 19.45 -36.59
CA PRO A 123 43.48 20.63 -36.50
C PRO A 123 42.27 20.47 -37.45
N ASP A 124 41.07 20.47 -36.87
CA ASP A 124 39.79 20.28 -37.57
C ASP A 124 39.25 21.62 -38.09
N VAL A 125 39.45 21.86 -39.39
CA VAL A 125 39.06 23.09 -40.10
C VAL A 125 37.54 23.33 -40.06
N ALA A 126 36.72 22.28 -39.90
CA ALA A 126 35.26 22.40 -39.84
C ALA A 126 34.78 23.16 -38.59
N THR A 127 35.46 22.96 -37.46
CA THR A 127 35.14 23.67 -36.21
C THR A 127 35.51 25.17 -36.27
N ALA A 128 36.52 25.54 -37.06
CA ALA A 128 36.89 26.93 -37.26
C ALA A 128 35.87 27.70 -38.11
N THR A 129 35.26 27.04 -39.10
CA THR A 129 34.19 27.65 -39.92
C THR A 129 32.89 27.83 -39.16
N ASP A 130 32.53 26.89 -38.27
CA ASP A 130 31.29 27.00 -37.48
C ASP A 130 31.37 28.12 -36.43
N VAL A 131 32.53 28.31 -35.78
CA VAL A 131 32.75 29.41 -34.83
C VAL A 131 32.66 30.79 -35.51
N LEU A 132 33.05 30.88 -36.79
CA LEU A 132 32.95 32.11 -37.57
C LEU A 132 31.52 32.46 -37.99
N VAL A 133 30.63 31.47 -38.12
CA VAL A 133 29.25 31.68 -38.59
C VAL A 133 28.26 31.89 -37.43
N SER A 134 28.43 31.19 -36.30
CA SER A 134 27.46 31.23 -35.19
C SER A 134 27.97 31.88 -33.90
N GLY A 135 29.27 32.25 -33.83
CA GLY A 135 29.87 32.89 -32.66
C GLY A 135 30.08 31.99 -31.44
N LEU A 136 29.64 30.72 -31.48
CA LEU A 136 29.85 29.73 -30.43
C LEU A 136 30.11 28.35 -31.06
N PRO A 137 31.06 27.54 -30.55
CA PRO A 137 31.33 26.21 -31.07
C PRO A 137 30.11 25.29 -30.82
N MET A 138 29.40 24.95 -31.89
CA MET A 138 28.21 24.08 -31.86
C MET A 138 28.54 22.57 -31.70
N SER A 139 29.62 22.25 -30.98
CA SER A 139 29.94 20.87 -30.59
C SER A 139 30.10 20.73 -29.08
N LEU A 140 29.13 21.25 -28.32
CA LEU A 140 28.74 20.49 -27.14
C LEU A 140 27.97 19.27 -27.67
N PRO A 141 28.46 18.03 -27.42
CA PRO A 141 27.71 16.84 -27.80
C PRO A 141 26.28 16.97 -27.24
N ALA A 142 25.26 16.67 -28.04
CA ALA A 142 23.85 16.73 -27.64
C ALA A 142 23.57 16.00 -26.30
N ALA A 143 24.46 15.09 -25.89
CA ALA A 143 24.48 14.44 -24.58
C ALA A 143 24.61 15.41 -23.37
N ILE A 144 25.30 16.55 -23.52
CA ILE A 144 25.46 17.54 -22.43
C ILE A 144 24.32 18.57 -22.44
N GLY A 145 23.70 18.82 -23.60
CA GLY A 145 22.50 19.66 -23.70
C GLY A 145 21.29 19.11 -22.92
N ASN A 146 21.23 17.79 -22.70
CA ASN A 146 20.23 17.18 -21.81
C ASN A 146 20.56 17.37 -20.30
N VAL A 147 21.78 17.78 -19.97
CA VAL A 147 22.25 17.96 -18.57
C VAL A 147 22.18 19.43 -18.14
N LEU A 148 22.20 20.37 -19.10
CA LEU A 148 22.02 21.80 -18.85
C LEU A 148 20.78 22.26 -19.62
N ASP A 149 19.64 22.32 -18.93
CA ASP A 149 18.33 22.79 -19.42
C ASP A 149 18.37 24.29 -19.77
N ILE A 150 19.15 24.67 -20.79
CA ILE A 150 19.12 26.00 -21.39
C ILE A 150 18.17 25.89 -22.59
N ARG A 151 16.88 25.92 -22.30
CA ARG A 151 15.85 26.14 -23.32
C ARG A 151 15.86 27.62 -23.69
N LEU A 152 16.18 27.90 -24.96
CA LEU A 152 15.71 29.11 -25.63
C LEU A 152 14.19 29.15 -25.49
N ASP A 153 13.68 30.24 -24.90
CA ASP A 153 12.27 30.48 -24.71
C ASP A 153 11.51 30.39 -26.02
N SER A 154 10.87 29.24 -26.26
CA SER A 154 9.72 29.19 -27.15
C SER A 154 8.64 30.11 -26.56
N THR A 155 8.11 31.01 -27.39
CA THR A 155 7.05 31.95 -27.06
C THR A 155 5.96 31.26 -26.23
N GLN A 156 5.46 31.90 -25.17
CA GLN A 156 4.46 31.36 -24.23
C GLN A 156 3.30 30.66 -24.96
N GLU A 157 2.84 31.24 -26.07
CA GLU A 157 1.79 30.69 -26.93
C GLU A 157 2.10 29.29 -27.50
N ALA A 158 3.35 28.99 -27.84
CA ALA A 158 3.76 27.69 -28.37
C ALA A 158 3.82 26.62 -27.27
N LYS A 159 4.16 27.01 -26.03
CA LYS A 159 4.08 26.15 -24.85
C LYS A 159 2.61 25.85 -24.53
N ASP A 160 1.75 26.87 -24.53
CA ASP A 160 0.31 26.73 -24.23
C ASP A 160 -0.41 25.85 -25.26
N VAL A 161 -0.12 26.00 -26.56
CA VAL A 161 -0.71 25.15 -27.61
C VAL A 161 -0.21 23.70 -27.51
N SER A 162 1.06 23.49 -27.19
CA SER A 162 1.62 22.14 -27.01
C SER A 162 1.07 21.44 -25.78
N LEU A 163 0.88 22.19 -24.68
CA LEU A 163 0.23 21.72 -23.47
C LEU A 163 -1.24 21.38 -23.71
N MET A 164 -1.98 22.20 -24.44
CA MET A 164 -3.39 21.93 -24.78
C MET A 164 -3.54 20.65 -25.64
N LYS A 165 -2.63 20.44 -26.61
CA LYS A 165 -2.58 19.19 -27.39
C LYS A 165 -2.26 17.99 -26.51
N LEU A 166 -1.33 18.13 -25.59
CA LEU A 166 -0.97 17.06 -24.65
C LEU A 166 -2.15 16.73 -23.72
N LYS A 167 -2.88 17.74 -23.22
CA LYS A 167 -4.13 17.57 -22.45
C LYS A 167 -5.16 16.73 -23.19
N TYR A 168 -5.40 17.07 -24.46
CA TYR A 168 -6.39 16.36 -25.26
C TYR A 168 -5.97 14.90 -25.51
N LEU A 169 -4.68 14.67 -25.77
CA LEU A 169 -4.14 13.32 -25.95
C LEU A 169 -4.20 12.50 -24.67
N THR A 170 -3.79 13.05 -23.51
CA THR A 170 -3.87 12.33 -22.23
C THR A 170 -5.32 12.03 -21.86
N HIS A 171 -6.21 13.00 -21.98
CA HIS A 171 -7.63 12.83 -21.69
C HIS A 171 -8.29 11.79 -22.61
N SER A 172 -8.08 11.89 -23.93
CA SER A 172 -8.65 10.92 -24.89
C SER A 172 -8.09 9.51 -24.69
N PHE A 173 -6.79 9.40 -24.42
CA PHE A 173 -6.14 8.12 -24.17
C PHE A 173 -6.62 7.46 -22.87
N VAL A 174 -6.62 8.20 -21.76
CA VAL A 174 -7.14 7.71 -20.48
C VAL A 174 -8.61 7.32 -20.61
N LYS A 175 -9.42 8.14 -21.28
CA LYS A 175 -10.84 7.83 -21.55
C LYS A 175 -11.02 6.53 -22.36
N ALA A 176 -10.15 6.25 -23.33
CA ALA A 176 -10.18 4.99 -24.08
C ALA A 176 -9.75 3.77 -23.24
N CYS A 177 -8.88 3.99 -22.25
CA CYS A 177 -8.40 2.94 -21.36
C CYS A 177 -9.41 2.58 -20.26
N LEU A 178 -10.32 3.50 -19.90
CA LEU A 178 -11.36 3.25 -18.90
C LEU A 178 -12.19 2.02 -19.29
N PRO A 179 -12.46 1.09 -18.35
CA PRO A 179 -13.29 -0.06 -18.65
C PRO A 179 -14.74 0.41 -18.88
N LEU A 180 -15.26 0.21 -20.09
CA LEU A 180 -16.64 0.55 -20.47
C LEU A 180 -17.70 -0.10 -19.56
N SER A 181 -17.32 -1.13 -18.80
CA SER A 181 -18.17 -1.94 -17.93
C SER A 181 -17.86 -1.83 -16.43
N SER A 182 -16.89 -1.01 -15.99
CA SER A 182 -16.56 -0.94 -14.55
C SER A 182 -17.35 0.15 -13.83
N PRO A 183 -18.40 -0.17 -13.04
CA PRO A 183 -18.99 0.79 -12.12
C PRO A 183 -17.93 1.18 -11.08
N GLY A 184 -17.63 2.47 -10.92
CA GLY A 184 -16.61 2.88 -9.93
C GLY A 184 -15.50 3.78 -10.45
N LEU A 185 -15.37 3.94 -11.77
CA LEU A 185 -14.26 4.69 -12.36
C LEU A 185 -14.78 5.54 -13.51
N ASP A 186 -15.15 6.78 -13.18
CA ASP A 186 -15.58 7.76 -14.13
C ASP A 186 -14.50 8.82 -14.34
N LEU A 187 -14.48 9.37 -15.55
CA LEU A 187 -13.67 10.52 -15.88
C LEU A 187 -14.35 11.76 -15.29
N LEU A 188 -13.75 12.34 -14.26
CA LEU A 188 -14.29 13.51 -13.59
C LEU A 188 -13.76 14.74 -14.30
N THR A 189 -14.50 15.29 -15.26
CA THR A 189 -14.12 16.56 -15.89
C THR A 189 -14.31 17.70 -14.90
N LYS A 190 -13.22 18.15 -14.26
CA LYS A 190 -13.18 19.43 -13.55
C LYS A 190 -12.13 20.32 -14.22
N ASP A 191 -12.58 21.44 -14.77
CA ASP A 191 -11.74 22.50 -15.36
C ASP A 191 -11.04 23.37 -14.30
N ASN A 192 -10.70 22.80 -13.14
CA ASN A 192 -10.16 23.55 -12.02
C ASN A 192 -8.63 23.43 -11.96
N GLY A 193 -7.93 24.41 -12.52
CA GLY A 193 -6.54 24.74 -12.14
C GLY A 193 -5.47 24.47 -13.21
N ASP A 194 -4.51 25.40 -13.27
CA ASP A 194 -3.49 25.70 -14.28
C ASP A 194 -2.56 24.57 -14.80
N ASP A 195 -2.66 23.33 -14.31
CA ASP A 195 -1.74 22.25 -14.71
C ASP A 195 -2.30 21.45 -15.89
N ALA A 196 -1.91 21.87 -17.08
CA ALA A 196 -2.49 21.50 -18.37
C ALA A 196 -2.37 20.02 -18.80
N THR A 197 -1.91 19.10 -17.96
CA THR A 197 -1.62 17.70 -18.39
C THR A 197 -2.29 16.63 -17.53
N GLU A 198 -3.00 17.03 -16.48
CA GLU A 198 -3.59 16.10 -15.51
C GLU A 198 -5.02 15.69 -15.88
N VAL A 199 -5.33 14.42 -15.62
CA VAL A 199 -6.66 13.86 -15.82
C VAL A 199 -7.21 13.39 -14.48
N ALA A 200 -8.37 13.91 -14.09
CA ALA A 200 -9.04 13.46 -12.88
C ALA A 200 -9.88 12.21 -13.14
N ILE A 201 -9.60 11.16 -12.38
CA ILE A 201 -10.33 9.89 -12.34
C ILE A 201 -10.93 9.71 -10.95
N GLY A 202 -12.04 9.00 -10.84
CA GLY A 202 -12.56 8.65 -9.52
C GLY A 202 -13.98 8.13 -9.53
N PHE A 203 -14.56 8.09 -8.34
CA PHE A 203 -15.97 7.82 -8.15
C PHE A 203 -16.60 8.99 -7.39
N ALA A 204 -17.67 9.55 -7.95
CA ALA A 204 -18.37 10.67 -7.35
C ALA A 204 -18.78 10.33 -5.90
N GLY A 205 -18.27 11.11 -4.95
CA GLY A 205 -18.55 10.96 -3.52
C GLY A 205 -17.78 9.89 -2.77
N LEU A 206 -16.86 9.15 -3.40
CA LEU A 206 -15.91 8.29 -2.69
C LEU A 206 -14.49 8.83 -2.76
N TRP A 207 -13.98 9.05 -3.96
CA TRP A 207 -12.58 9.42 -4.16
C TRP A 207 -12.37 10.09 -5.52
N ARG A 208 -11.32 10.89 -5.60
CA ARG A 208 -10.82 11.51 -6.83
C ARG A 208 -9.30 11.40 -6.80
N ALA A 209 -8.68 11.02 -7.92
CA ALA A 209 -7.24 11.13 -8.11
C ALA A 209 -6.97 11.90 -9.39
N THR A 210 -5.92 12.73 -9.39
CA THR A 210 -5.37 13.26 -10.63
C THR A 210 -4.20 12.38 -11.07
N VAL A 211 -4.25 11.92 -12.31
CA VAL A 211 -3.20 11.10 -12.93
C VAL A 211 -2.57 11.85 -14.09
N LEU A 212 -1.26 11.67 -14.22
CA LEU A 212 -0.43 12.25 -15.26
C LEU A 212 0.21 11.11 -16.06
N LEU A 213 0.17 11.22 -17.38
CA LEU A 213 0.82 10.29 -18.27
C LEU A 213 2.29 10.70 -18.42
N GLU A 214 3.19 9.98 -17.75
CA GLU A 214 4.61 10.35 -17.68
C GLU A 214 5.36 9.95 -18.96
N SER A 215 4.96 8.83 -19.57
CA SER A 215 5.55 8.34 -20.81
C SER A 215 4.54 7.59 -21.67
N MET A 216 4.62 7.81 -22.98
CA MET A 216 3.91 7.10 -24.06
C MET A 216 4.90 6.33 -24.95
N ALA A 217 6.02 5.89 -24.38
CA ALA A 217 6.96 5.06 -25.12
C ALA A 217 6.27 3.75 -25.55
N VAL A 218 6.53 3.32 -26.80
CA VAL A 218 5.96 2.12 -27.43
C VAL A 218 6.11 0.86 -26.57
N GLU A 219 7.09 0.84 -25.67
CA GLU A 219 7.38 -0.30 -24.81
C GLU A 219 6.86 -0.17 -23.38
N ASN A 220 6.51 1.04 -22.90
CA ASN A 220 6.02 1.26 -21.53
C ASN A 220 5.22 2.58 -21.44
N ALA A 221 3.89 2.48 -21.52
CA ALA A 221 3.03 3.58 -21.07
C ALA A 221 3.03 3.60 -19.54
N ASN A 222 3.42 4.73 -18.92
CA ASN A 222 3.49 4.86 -17.47
C ASN A 222 2.53 5.95 -16.98
N LEU A 223 1.69 5.60 -16.01
CA LEU A 223 0.86 6.56 -15.28
C LEU A 223 1.49 6.87 -13.94
N ARG A 224 1.53 8.17 -13.62
CA ARG A 224 1.92 8.66 -12.30
C ARG A 224 0.71 9.32 -11.66
N MET A 225 0.51 9.07 -10.37
CA MET A 225 -0.53 9.78 -9.62
C MET A 225 0.03 11.13 -9.16
N ASN A 226 -0.67 12.23 -9.41
CA ASN A 226 -0.25 13.54 -8.90
C ASN A 226 -0.93 13.83 -7.55
N SER A 227 -2.24 13.71 -7.48
CA SER A 227 -3.00 13.91 -6.23
C SER A 227 -3.99 12.78 -5.99
N LEU A 228 -4.35 12.57 -4.72
CA LEU A 228 -5.40 11.65 -4.28
C LEU A 228 -6.24 12.35 -3.21
N GLU A 229 -7.52 12.48 -3.45
CA GLU A 229 -8.54 13.01 -2.56
C GLU A 229 -9.50 11.87 -2.20
N ILE A 230 -9.68 11.61 -0.91
CA ILE A 230 -10.72 10.70 -0.42
C ILE A 230 -11.89 11.57 0.02
N LEU A 231 -13.02 11.43 -0.67
CA LEU A 231 -14.25 12.21 -0.47
C LEU A 231 -15.25 11.50 0.47
N VAL A 232 -14.95 10.26 0.85
CA VAL A 232 -15.74 9.53 1.85
C VAL A 232 -15.73 10.35 3.15
N ALA A 233 -16.91 10.80 3.58
CA ALA A 233 -17.17 11.44 4.87
C ALA A 233 -17.04 12.97 4.98
N SER A 234 -17.38 13.75 3.94
CA SER A 234 -17.82 15.12 4.21
C SER A 234 -19.35 15.19 4.27
N LYS A 235 -19.90 15.16 5.49
CA LYS A 235 -21.23 15.73 5.73
C LYS A 235 -21.06 17.25 5.59
N ASN A 236 -21.00 17.74 4.35
CA ASN A 236 -21.16 19.16 4.04
C ASN A 236 -22.60 19.51 4.42
N ARG A 237 -22.85 19.71 5.71
CA ARG A 237 -23.94 20.57 6.15
C ARG A 237 -23.72 21.88 5.43
N GLU A 238 -24.75 22.38 4.79
CA GLU A 238 -24.80 23.63 4.03
C GLU A 238 -24.56 24.90 4.89
N GLY A 239 -23.78 24.81 5.98
CA GLY A 239 -23.35 25.92 6.80
C GLY A 239 -21.89 26.25 6.49
N ASN A 240 -21.65 27.50 6.13
CA ASN A 240 -20.41 28.20 5.77
C ASN A 240 -19.12 27.97 6.59
N ASP A 241 -19.02 26.99 7.46
CA ASP A 241 -17.80 26.74 8.24
C ASP A 241 -16.94 25.65 7.58
N ARG A 242 -15.75 26.08 7.15
CA ARG A 242 -14.65 25.27 6.60
C ARG A 242 -14.01 24.33 7.63
N ASP A 243 -14.78 23.82 8.59
CA ASP A 243 -14.31 22.76 9.50
C ASP A 243 -14.60 21.41 8.85
N THR A 244 -13.74 21.10 7.88
CA THR A 244 -13.68 19.82 7.20
C THR A 244 -13.42 18.70 8.21
N GLY A 245 -14.33 17.74 8.26
CA GLY A 245 -14.24 16.59 9.14
C GLY A 245 -12.96 15.82 8.86
N LYS A 246 -12.05 15.77 9.84
CA LYS A 246 -10.80 14.97 9.86
C LYS A 246 -10.32 14.55 8.46
N ASP A 247 -9.95 15.55 7.67
CA ASP A 247 -9.25 15.29 6.42
C ASP A 247 -8.03 14.43 6.76
N PHE A 248 -7.76 13.42 5.92
CA PHE A 248 -6.53 12.64 6.02
C PHE A 248 -5.35 13.62 6.15
N SER A 249 -4.46 13.34 7.10
CA SER A 249 -3.28 14.20 7.25
C SER A 249 -2.49 14.18 5.93
N VAL A 250 -1.78 15.27 5.63
CA VAL A 250 -0.94 15.36 4.42
C VAL A 250 0.00 14.16 4.32
N GLN A 251 0.50 13.66 5.46
CA GLN A 251 1.34 12.46 5.53
C GLN A 251 0.59 11.18 5.17
N GLN A 252 -0.66 11.02 5.60
CA GLN A 252 -1.49 9.88 5.24
C GLN A 252 -1.81 9.87 3.75
N LEU A 253 -2.21 11.02 3.17
CA LEU A 253 -2.46 11.15 1.73
C LEU A 253 -1.19 10.85 0.91
N TYR A 254 -0.03 11.30 1.36
CA TYR A 254 1.24 10.99 0.73
C TYR A 254 1.56 9.48 0.77
N LEU A 255 1.31 8.82 1.90
CA LEU A 255 1.54 7.38 2.04
C LEU A 255 0.57 6.56 1.18
N LEU A 256 -0.71 6.93 1.18
CA LEU A 256 -1.74 6.36 0.31
C LEU A 256 -1.38 6.53 -1.17
N LYS A 257 -0.88 7.71 -1.54
CA LYS A 257 -0.39 7.99 -2.88
C LYS A 257 0.72 7.03 -3.28
N ARG A 258 1.73 6.89 -2.42
CA ARG A 258 2.87 5.99 -2.66
C ARG A 258 2.43 4.53 -2.79
N LEU A 259 1.51 4.07 -1.94
CA LEU A 259 0.97 2.70 -2.03
C LEU A 259 0.26 2.44 -3.37
N CYS A 260 -0.50 3.41 -3.88
CA CYS A 260 -1.15 3.27 -5.19
C CYS A 260 -0.11 3.22 -6.33
N GLU A 261 0.91 4.08 -6.29
CA GLU A 261 2.00 4.08 -7.28
C GLU A 261 2.78 2.75 -7.25
N ASP A 262 3.10 2.24 -6.05
CA ASP A 262 3.80 0.96 -5.90
C ASP A 262 2.96 -0.19 -6.44
N ARG A 263 1.63 -0.17 -6.25
CA ARG A 263 0.75 -1.20 -6.84
C ARG A 263 0.69 -1.12 -8.36
N MET A 264 0.60 0.09 -8.93
CA MET A 264 0.64 0.28 -10.38
C MET A 264 1.92 -0.35 -10.96
N LYS A 265 3.08 -0.10 -10.33
CA LYS A 265 4.36 -0.70 -10.73
C LYS A 265 4.38 -2.22 -10.59
N ILE A 266 3.84 -2.76 -9.49
CA ILE A 266 3.75 -4.22 -9.28
C ILE A 266 2.90 -4.86 -10.37
N VAL A 267 1.74 -4.28 -10.70
CA VAL A 267 0.86 -4.81 -11.75
C VAL A 267 1.56 -4.80 -13.10
N LEU A 268 2.23 -3.70 -13.46
CA LEU A 268 3.06 -3.65 -14.67
C LEU A 268 4.16 -4.73 -14.64
N HIS A 269 4.80 -4.97 -13.50
CA HIS A 269 5.84 -5.99 -13.37
C HIS A 269 5.30 -7.43 -13.39
N CYS A 270 4.02 -7.63 -13.07
CA CYS A 270 3.35 -8.93 -13.16
C CYS A 270 2.74 -9.20 -14.55
N MET A 271 2.46 -8.16 -15.34
CA MET A 271 1.95 -8.33 -16.70
C MET A 271 2.94 -9.06 -17.61
N GLY A 272 2.44 -9.93 -18.49
CA GLY A 272 3.24 -10.64 -19.48
C GLY A 272 3.95 -9.68 -20.45
N LYS A 273 5.09 -10.10 -21.02
CA LYS A 273 5.86 -9.26 -21.96
C LYS A 273 5.05 -8.81 -23.18
N GLU A 274 4.07 -9.63 -23.60
CA GLU A 274 3.20 -9.31 -24.74
C GLU A 274 2.13 -8.28 -24.37
N GLU A 275 1.51 -8.40 -23.19
CA GLU A 275 0.52 -7.43 -22.71
C GLU A 275 1.13 -6.05 -22.39
N ARG A 276 2.41 -6.01 -21.98
CA ARG A 276 3.13 -4.75 -21.77
C ARG A 276 3.34 -3.94 -23.04
N ARG A 277 3.38 -4.61 -24.20
CA ARG A 277 3.53 -3.92 -25.49
C ARG A 277 2.25 -3.23 -25.93
N ASP A 278 1.10 -3.58 -25.35
CA ASP A 278 -0.13 -2.82 -25.54
C ASP A 278 -0.22 -1.70 -24.48
N PRO A 279 -0.04 -0.42 -24.88
CA PRO A 279 -0.10 0.69 -23.94
C PRO A 279 -1.49 0.85 -23.32
N VAL A 280 -2.55 0.48 -24.05
CA VAL A 280 -3.94 0.57 -23.57
C VAL A 280 -4.20 -0.47 -22.49
N ALA A 281 -3.76 -1.71 -22.71
CA ALA A 281 -3.88 -2.79 -21.73
C ALA A 281 -3.07 -2.49 -20.45
N SER A 282 -1.87 -1.94 -20.60
CA SER A 282 -1.00 -1.55 -19.49
C SER A 282 -1.64 -0.46 -18.62
N VAL A 283 -2.12 0.61 -19.25
CA VAL A 283 -2.79 1.72 -18.57
C VAL A 283 -4.11 1.29 -17.94
N ARG A 284 -4.92 0.48 -18.63
CA ARG A 284 -6.15 -0.09 -18.07
C ARG A 284 -5.86 -0.93 -16.82
N SER A 285 -4.85 -1.79 -16.86
CA SER A 285 -4.46 -2.61 -15.71
C SER A 285 -4.00 -1.77 -14.51
N MET A 286 -3.24 -0.69 -14.75
CA MET A 286 -2.87 0.26 -13.70
C MET A 286 -4.10 0.96 -13.10
N LEU A 287 -5.02 1.45 -13.93
CA LEU A 287 -6.24 2.13 -13.46
C LEU A 287 -7.14 1.20 -12.65
N ILE A 288 -7.28 -0.07 -13.06
CA ILE A 288 -8.02 -1.08 -12.29
C ILE A 288 -7.32 -1.35 -10.95
N ALA A 289 -5.99 -1.43 -10.94
CA ALA A 289 -5.23 -1.63 -9.71
C ALA A 289 -5.43 -0.49 -8.70
N VAL A 290 -5.42 0.76 -9.18
CA VAL A 290 -5.71 1.95 -8.35
C VAL A 290 -7.14 1.89 -7.83
N ARG A 291 -8.12 1.64 -8.70
CA ARG A 291 -9.53 1.50 -8.31
C ARG A 291 -9.67 0.46 -7.20
N ASN A 292 -9.08 -0.73 -7.36
CA ASN A 292 -9.27 -1.81 -6.40
C ASN A 292 -8.64 -1.49 -5.04
N ILE A 293 -7.47 -0.85 -4.99
CA ILE A 293 -6.92 -0.40 -3.71
C ILE A 293 -7.79 0.70 -3.09
N VAL A 294 -8.05 1.76 -3.86
CA VAL A 294 -8.75 2.94 -3.32
C VAL A 294 -10.16 2.59 -2.90
N VAL A 295 -10.89 1.84 -3.73
CA VAL A 295 -12.27 1.45 -3.43
C VAL A 295 -12.30 0.33 -2.40
N ASP A 296 -11.69 -0.82 -2.67
CA ASP A 296 -11.92 -2.03 -1.89
C ASP A 296 -11.13 -2.08 -0.58
N GLU A 297 -9.93 -1.50 -0.55
CA GLU A 297 -9.06 -1.57 0.63
C GLU A 297 -9.16 -0.32 1.51
N ILE A 298 -9.57 0.82 0.96
CA ILE A 298 -9.60 2.09 1.70
C ILE A 298 -11.03 2.61 1.88
N CYS A 299 -11.72 2.91 0.78
CA CYS A 299 -13.03 3.57 0.84
C CYS A 299 -14.10 2.69 1.50
N ILE A 300 -14.18 1.40 1.13
CA ILE A 300 -15.18 0.48 1.69
C ILE A 300 -15.04 0.36 3.21
N PRO A 301 -13.86 0.03 3.78
CA PRO A 301 -13.68 -0.01 5.24
C PRO A 301 -14.04 1.31 5.92
N PHE A 302 -13.67 2.45 5.31
CA PHE A 302 -13.95 3.76 5.87
C PHE A 302 -15.45 4.10 5.88
N VAL A 303 -16.18 3.73 4.82
CA VAL A 303 -17.65 3.83 4.78
C VAL A 303 -18.27 2.99 5.91
N PHE A 304 -17.78 1.77 6.14
CA PHE A 304 -18.29 0.91 7.20
C PHE A 304 -17.99 1.45 8.60
N GLU A 305 -16.78 1.95 8.85
CA GLU A 305 -16.43 2.59 10.11
C GLU A 305 -17.31 3.82 10.37
N ARG A 306 -17.57 4.62 9.33
CA ARG A 306 -18.48 5.76 9.42
C ARG A 306 -19.91 5.33 9.74
N LEU A 307 -20.42 4.32 9.04
CA LEU A 307 -21.74 3.74 9.31
C LEU A 307 -21.86 3.22 10.74
N GLN A 308 -20.80 2.59 11.27
CA GLN A 308 -20.77 2.13 12.66
C GLN A 308 -20.83 3.30 13.65
N LEU A 309 -20.06 4.36 13.40
CA LEU A 309 -20.08 5.56 14.24
C LEU A 309 -21.46 6.23 14.24
N GLU A 310 -22.06 6.42 13.06
CA GLU A 310 -23.40 6.99 12.95
C GLU A 310 -24.46 6.10 13.61
N ALA A 311 -24.32 4.78 13.48
CA ALA A 311 -25.21 3.83 14.15
C ALA A 311 -25.11 3.93 15.68
N ARG A 312 -23.89 4.03 16.22
CA ARG A 312 -23.67 4.20 17.67
C ARG A 312 -24.22 5.54 18.16
N GLU A 313 -24.02 6.61 17.39
CA GLU A 313 -24.60 7.93 17.70
C GLU A 313 -26.13 7.90 17.69
N LEU A 314 -26.74 7.27 16.68
CA LEU A 314 -28.19 7.13 16.59
C LEU A 314 -28.75 6.27 17.73
N ALA A 315 -28.08 5.17 18.09
CA ALA A 315 -28.47 4.33 19.22
C ALA A 315 -28.44 5.10 20.54
N ALA A 316 -27.38 5.90 20.75
CA ALA A 316 -27.23 6.75 21.93
C ALA A 316 -28.30 7.86 22.00
N ARG A 317 -28.64 8.49 20.88
CA ARG A 317 -29.63 9.59 20.83
C ARG A 317 -31.07 9.13 21.00
N THR A 318 -31.43 8.03 20.34
CA THR A 318 -32.84 7.67 20.16
C THR A 318 -33.41 6.95 21.38
N GLY A 319 -32.63 6.17 22.13
CA GLY A 319 -33.13 5.39 23.27
C GLY A 319 -34.20 4.35 22.92
N TYR A 320 -34.62 4.23 21.64
CA TYR A 320 -35.77 3.46 21.16
C TYR A 320 -35.46 1.96 20.90
N GLY A 321 -34.50 1.37 21.63
CA GLY A 321 -34.15 -0.04 21.45
C GLY A 321 -33.54 -0.37 20.08
N LEU A 322 -32.81 0.60 19.50
CA LEU A 322 -31.85 0.34 18.43
C LEU A 322 -30.61 -0.27 19.07
N SER A 323 -30.34 -1.54 18.79
CA SER A 323 -29.08 -2.18 19.16
C SER A 323 -28.19 -2.27 17.94
N VAL A 324 -26.97 -1.78 18.06
CA VAL A 324 -25.96 -1.96 17.01
C VAL A 324 -25.29 -3.28 17.31
N VAL A 325 -25.57 -4.30 16.49
CA VAL A 325 -24.86 -5.57 16.57
C VAL A 325 -23.65 -5.43 15.66
N GLU A 326 -22.51 -5.14 16.27
CA GLU A 326 -21.24 -5.13 15.57
C GLU A 326 -21.01 -6.53 15.00
N GLY A 327 -21.07 -6.63 13.68
CA GLY A 327 -20.76 -7.84 12.95
C GLY A 327 -19.28 -8.16 13.18
N GLY A 328 -19.04 -9.03 14.16
CA GLY A 328 -17.83 -9.82 14.34
C GLY A 328 -16.54 -9.03 14.50
N LYS A 329 -15.85 -9.26 15.63
CA LYS A 329 -14.38 -9.39 15.61
C LYS A 329 -13.96 -10.05 14.30
N ARG A 330 -12.83 -9.62 13.72
CA ARG A 330 -12.11 -10.27 12.61
C ARG A 330 -12.03 -11.80 12.79
N ILE A 331 -13.11 -12.52 12.51
CA ILE A 331 -13.19 -13.98 12.65
C ILE A 331 -12.79 -14.60 11.30
N SER A 332 -12.80 -13.81 10.22
CA SER A 332 -11.99 -13.99 9.02
C SER A 332 -11.71 -12.61 8.43
N ASP A 333 -10.52 -12.38 7.87
CA ASP A 333 -10.07 -11.07 7.36
C ASP A 333 -10.86 -10.54 6.13
N GLU A 334 -11.92 -11.22 5.68
CA GLU A 334 -12.48 -10.99 4.34
C GLU A 334 -13.82 -10.25 4.29
N ASP A 335 -14.63 -10.25 5.37
CA ASP A 335 -16.01 -9.74 5.30
C ASP A 335 -16.28 -8.59 6.28
N THR A 336 -16.27 -7.37 5.76
CA THR A 336 -16.79 -6.20 6.48
C THR A 336 -18.32 -6.17 6.35
N CYS A 337 -19.02 -6.38 7.47
CA CYS A 337 -20.47 -6.21 7.55
C CYS A 337 -20.87 -5.39 8.77
N VAL A 338 -21.93 -4.61 8.63
CA VAL A 338 -22.52 -3.83 9.74
C VAL A 338 -23.97 -4.23 9.86
N THR A 339 -24.37 -4.66 11.06
CA THR A 339 -25.72 -5.09 11.35
C THR A 339 -26.39 -4.14 12.33
N LEU A 340 -27.56 -3.62 11.96
CA LEU A 340 -28.41 -2.81 12.81
C LEU A 340 -29.65 -3.60 13.18
N THR A 341 -29.86 -3.83 14.47
CA THR A 341 -31.10 -4.43 14.99
C THR A 341 -31.96 -3.36 15.63
N TYR A 342 -33.26 -3.43 15.38
CA TYR A 342 -34.21 -2.48 15.93
C TYR A 342 -35.43 -3.19 16.48
N TRP A 343 -36.02 -2.61 17.53
CA TRP A 343 -37.15 -3.15 18.29
C TRP A 343 -36.92 -4.57 18.81
N GLU A 344 -35.72 -4.84 19.33
CA GLU A 344 -35.26 -6.17 19.75
C GLU A 344 -36.19 -6.88 20.74
N LYS A 345 -36.82 -6.13 21.66
CA LYS A 345 -37.77 -6.66 22.65
C LYS A 345 -39.21 -6.80 22.15
N SER A 346 -39.47 -6.51 20.89
CA SER A 346 -40.81 -6.57 20.31
C SER A 346 -40.98 -7.78 19.39
N TYR A 347 -42.22 -8.21 19.19
CA TYR A 347 -42.59 -9.18 18.16
C TYR A 347 -42.23 -8.70 16.72
N TYR A 348 -41.93 -7.40 16.58
CA TYR A 348 -41.64 -6.74 15.31
C TYR A 348 -40.15 -6.47 15.11
N SER A 349 -39.27 -7.18 15.82
CA SER A 349 -37.82 -7.02 15.65
C SER A 349 -37.43 -7.10 14.17
N GLY A 350 -36.46 -6.28 13.79
CA GLY A 350 -35.93 -6.24 12.44
C GLY A 350 -34.43 -6.04 12.46
N LYS A 351 -33.79 -6.48 11.38
CA LYS A 351 -32.34 -6.43 11.21
C LYS A 351 -32.02 -5.89 9.83
N ILE A 352 -31.09 -4.94 9.76
CA ILE A 352 -30.55 -4.39 8.53
C ILE A 352 -29.07 -4.72 8.49
N THR A 353 -28.65 -5.51 7.51
CA THR A 353 -27.26 -5.90 7.32
C THR A 353 -26.71 -5.18 6.10
N PHE A 354 -25.66 -4.39 6.29
CA PHE A 354 -24.83 -3.84 5.23
C PHE A 354 -23.68 -4.82 4.99
N GLU A 355 -23.56 -5.35 3.77
CA GLU A 355 -22.51 -6.31 3.39
C GLU A 355 -21.72 -5.77 2.19
N SER A 356 -20.40 -5.86 2.22
CA SER A 356 -19.58 -5.69 1.01
C SER A 356 -19.75 -6.90 0.08
N SER A 357 -19.80 -6.69 -1.23
CA SER A 357 -19.95 -7.76 -2.22
C SER A 357 -18.75 -8.70 -2.33
N ARG A 358 -17.58 -8.32 -1.77
CA ARG A 358 -16.38 -9.16 -1.70
C ARG A 358 -16.66 -10.56 -1.12
N ALA A 359 -17.62 -10.64 -0.19
CA ALA A 359 -18.05 -11.83 0.54
C ALA A 359 -18.62 -12.97 -0.33
N LYS A 360 -19.31 -12.66 -1.45
CA LYS A 360 -20.15 -13.67 -2.16
C LYS A 360 -19.47 -14.38 -3.31
N GLY A 361 -18.25 -13.96 -3.67
CA GLY A 361 -17.58 -14.44 -4.87
C GLY A 361 -16.89 -15.81 -4.75
N ARG A 362 -16.87 -16.46 -3.57
CA ARG A 362 -16.11 -17.70 -3.34
C ARG A 362 -16.94 -18.97 -3.14
N GLU A 363 -18.22 -18.89 -2.80
CA GLU A 363 -18.95 -20.08 -2.31
C GLU A 363 -19.53 -21.02 -3.40
N ASN A 364 -19.56 -20.64 -4.68
CA ASN A 364 -20.30 -21.43 -5.70
C ASN A 364 -19.44 -22.11 -6.79
N GLY A 365 -18.17 -22.44 -6.55
CA GLY A 365 -17.29 -23.03 -7.57
C GLY A 365 -16.34 -24.12 -7.07
N HIS A 366 -16.86 -25.31 -6.77
CA HIS A 366 -16.06 -26.52 -6.65
C HIS A 366 -15.78 -27.07 -8.07
N VAL A 367 -14.81 -26.49 -8.78
CA VAL A 367 -14.22 -27.03 -10.01
C VAL A 367 -12.71 -26.94 -9.89
N GLY A 368 -12.03 -28.03 -10.29
CA GLY A 368 -10.71 -28.43 -9.82
C GLY A 368 -9.58 -27.41 -10.02
N MET A 369 -8.66 -27.44 -9.06
CA MET A 369 -7.38 -26.72 -9.09
C MET A 369 -6.55 -27.13 -10.31
N LYS A 370 -6.55 -26.29 -11.34
CA LYS A 370 -5.36 -26.02 -12.14
C LYS A 370 -4.89 -24.60 -11.82
N PRO A 371 -3.57 -24.35 -11.74
CA PRO A 371 -3.05 -23.00 -11.60
C PRO A 371 -3.28 -22.28 -12.94
N GLU A 372 -4.41 -21.61 -13.09
CA GLU A 372 -4.68 -20.77 -14.25
C GLU A 372 -3.75 -19.55 -14.19
N SER A 373 -2.75 -19.56 -15.07
CA SER A 373 -1.84 -18.44 -15.36
C SER A 373 -2.52 -17.29 -16.12
N ASN A 374 -3.85 -17.23 -16.11
CA ASN A 374 -4.64 -16.17 -16.71
C ASN A 374 -5.50 -15.57 -15.59
N HIS A 375 -4.95 -14.57 -14.90
CA HIS A 375 -5.76 -13.63 -14.13
C HIS A 375 -6.63 -12.86 -15.13
N SER A 376 -7.69 -13.50 -15.63
CA SER A 376 -8.75 -12.78 -16.32
C SER A 376 -9.29 -11.78 -15.32
N PHE A 377 -9.04 -10.50 -15.60
CA PHE A 377 -9.61 -9.39 -14.85
C PHE A 377 -11.12 -9.65 -14.79
N ARG A 378 -11.59 -10.00 -13.60
CA ARG A 378 -12.98 -10.36 -13.32
C ARG A 378 -13.86 -9.25 -13.89
N ASN A 379 -14.85 -9.62 -14.70
CA ASN A 379 -15.87 -8.67 -15.16
C ASN A 379 -16.62 -8.17 -13.91
N ASP A 380 -16.16 -7.04 -13.36
CA ASP A 380 -16.61 -6.38 -12.13
C ASP A 380 -17.98 -5.73 -12.30
N ASN A 381 -18.97 -6.52 -12.72
CA ASN A 381 -20.34 -6.08 -12.69
C ASN A 381 -20.91 -6.24 -11.28
N THR A 382 -21.26 -5.08 -10.73
CA THR A 382 -22.43 -4.81 -9.88
C THR A 382 -22.27 -4.93 -8.36
N CYS A 383 -22.39 -3.75 -7.74
CA CYS A 383 -22.66 -3.47 -6.34
C CYS A 383 -21.47 -3.58 -5.38
N LEU A 384 -20.87 -2.45 -5.00
CA LEU A 384 -19.84 -2.36 -3.95
C LEU A 384 -20.37 -2.73 -2.56
N PHE A 385 -21.67 -2.50 -2.32
CA PHE A 385 -22.35 -2.91 -1.10
C PHE A 385 -23.71 -3.54 -1.42
N THR A 386 -24.23 -4.31 -0.49
CA THR A 386 -25.59 -4.82 -0.53
C THR A 386 -26.23 -4.57 0.83
N VAL A 387 -27.42 -3.98 0.83
CA VAL A 387 -28.21 -3.77 2.05
C VAL A 387 -29.28 -4.84 2.08
N ARG A 388 -29.24 -5.69 3.10
CA ARG A 388 -30.22 -6.75 3.35
C ARG A 388 -31.07 -6.38 4.54
N HIS A 389 -32.36 -6.62 4.43
CA HIS A 389 -33.31 -6.41 5.51
C HIS A 389 -33.96 -7.74 5.87
N GLU A 390 -33.99 -8.06 7.17
CA GLU A 390 -34.65 -9.22 7.75
C GLU A 390 -35.75 -8.75 8.72
N PRO A 391 -37.01 -9.23 8.58
CA PRO A 391 -37.52 -10.11 7.52
C PRO A 391 -37.47 -9.45 6.13
N GLN A 392 -37.37 -10.25 5.07
CA GLN A 392 -37.27 -9.76 3.70
C GLN A 392 -38.47 -8.87 3.34
N LEU A 393 -38.18 -7.66 2.86
CA LEU A 393 -39.20 -6.77 2.34
C LEU A 393 -39.64 -7.29 0.95
N ALA A 394 -40.94 -7.35 0.70
CA ALA A 394 -41.53 -7.89 -0.53
C ALA A 394 -41.00 -7.22 -1.81
N ASN A 395 -40.62 -5.95 -1.69
CA ASN A 395 -39.76 -5.27 -2.64
C ASN A 395 -38.39 -5.21 -1.97
N VAL A 396 -37.51 -6.16 -2.28
CA VAL A 396 -36.11 -6.04 -1.90
C VAL A 396 -35.65 -4.73 -2.51
N LEU A 397 -35.52 -3.70 -1.67
CA LEU A 397 -34.71 -2.53 -1.97
C LEU A 397 -33.30 -3.08 -2.16
N LYS A 398 -33.02 -3.63 -3.34
CA LYS A 398 -31.74 -3.45 -3.98
C LYS A 398 -31.69 -1.95 -4.16
N LEU A 399 -31.31 -1.24 -3.08
CA LEU A 399 -30.75 0.08 -3.18
C LEU A 399 -29.62 -0.16 -4.16
N ASP A 400 -29.85 0.15 -5.44
CA ASP A 400 -28.82 0.07 -6.45
C ASP A 400 -27.83 1.14 -5.99
N ILE A 401 -26.74 0.68 -5.38
CA ILE A 401 -25.77 1.54 -4.69
C ILE A 401 -24.96 2.34 -5.71
N THR A 402 -25.14 2.06 -7.00
CA THR A 402 -24.78 2.98 -8.07
C THR A 402 -25.48 4.35 -7.95
N ARG A 403 -26.58 4.45 -7.17
CA ARG A 403 -27.37 5.68 -6.98
C ARG A 403 -27.59 6.08 -5.52
N LEU A 404 -27.03 5.36 -4.54
CA LEU A 404 -26.87 5.97 -3.22
C LEU A 404 -25.88 7.10 -3.42
N ASP A 405 -26.35 8.34 -3.24
CA ASP A 405 -25.48 9.49 -3.27
C ASP A 405 -24.50 9.35 -2.10
N LEU A 406 -23.32 8.77 -2.36
CA LEU A 406 -22.31 8.50 -1.35
C LEU A 406 -21.78 9.81 -0.74
N ASN A 407 -22.05 10.94 -1.39
CA ASN A 407 -21.86 12.28 -0.81
C ASN A 407 -22.77 12.52 0.42
N CYS A 408 -23.85 11.77 0.58
CA CYS A 408 -24.88 11.97 1.61
C CYS A 408 -25.34 10.61 2.17
N LEU A 409 -24.39 9.79 2.61
CA LEU A 409 -24.68 8.52 3.27
C LEU A 409 -25.20 8.76 4.70
N ASP A 410 -26.43 9.26 4.80
CA ASP A 410 -27.10 9.56 6.06
C ASP A 410 -27.84 8.30 6.54
N LEU A 411 -27.24 7.62 7.53
CA LEU A 411 -27.79 6.37 8.05
C LEU A 411 -29.22 6.55 8.57
N GLU A 412 -29.54 7.71 9.14
CA GLU A 412 -30.89 8.04 9.61
C GLU A 412 -31.91 8.02 8.47
N THR A 413 -31.58 8.64 7.33
CA THR A 413 -32.43 8.62 6.14
C THR A 413 -32.64 7.21 5.60
N ILE A 414 -31.59 6.38 5.59
CA ILE A 414 -31.68 4.96 5.18
C ILE A 414 -32.61 4.18 6.14
N LEU A 415 -32.41 4.35 7.46
CA LEU A 415 -33.25 3.72 8.48
C LEU A 415 -34.70 4.19 8.38
N ARG A 416 -34.95 5.49 8.20
CA ARG A 416 -36.31 6.04 8.07
C ARG A 416 -37.03 5.47 6.85
N ARG A 417 -36.37 5.42 5.69
CA ARG A 417 -36.94 4.84 4.46
C ARG A 417 -37.21 3.34 4.59
N THR A 418 -36.29 2.58 5.17
CA THR A 418 -36.45 1.13 5.36
C THR A 418 -37.59 0.82 6.34
N LEU A 419 -37.66 1.53 7.48
CA LEU A 419 -38.74 1.41 8.45
C LEU A 419 -40.10 1.81 7.86
N GLN A 420 -40.17 2.93 7.14
CA GLN A 420 -41.40 3.39 6.48
C GLN A 420 -41.90 2.35 5.45
N THR A 421 -40.99 1.78 4.65
CA THR A 421 -41.33 0.72 3.68
C THR A 421 -41.86 -0.53 4.40
N ARG A 422 -41.25 -0.90 5.53
CA ARG A 422 -41.72 -2.03 6.35
C ARG A 422 -43.10 -1.77 6.94
N LEU A 423 -43.35 -0.57 7.46
CA LEU A 423 -44.63 -0.17 8.03
C LEU A 423 -45.74 -0.23 6.98
N TYR A 424 -45.51 0.31 5.77
CA TYR A 424 -46.51 0.22 4.69
C TYR A 424 -46.80 -1.20 4.26
N SER A 425 -45.77 -2.05 4.16
CA SER A 425 -45.94 -3.48 3.86
C SER A 425 -46.82 -4.18 4.90
N ARG A 426 -46.61 -3.89 6.19
CA ARG A 426 -47.42 -4.45 7.28
C ARG A 426 -48.85 -3.90 7.30
N LEU A 427 -49.04 -2.60 7.07
CA LEU A 427 -50.37 -2.01 6.95
C LEU A 427 -51.16 -2.63 5.79
N GLY A 428 -50.49 -2.92 4.67
CA GLY A 428 -51.09 -3.65 3.55
C GLY A 428 -51.51 -5.07 3.93
N GLN A 429 -50.67 -5.80 4.67
CA GLN A 429 -51.02 -7.14 5.17
C GLN A 429 -52.22 -7.11 6.12
N LEU A 430 -52.23 -6.19 7.08
CA LEU A 430 -53.36 -6.04 8.02
C LEU A 430 -54.65 -5.68 7.29
N ARG A 431 -54.58 -4.78 6.31
CA ARG A 431 -55.72 -4.41 5.46
C ARG A 431 -56.30 -5.61 4.70
N ASN A 432 -55.47 -6.57 4.31
CA ASN A 432 -55.92 -7.77 3.59
C ASN A 432 -56.49 -8.86 4.54
N MET A 433 -56.30 -8.72 5.86
CA MET A 433 -56.83 -9.66 6.86
C MET A 433 -58.19 -9.22 7.42
N ILE A 434 -58.53 -7.94 7.29
CA ILE A 434 -59.84 -7.36 7.62
C ILE A 434 -60.71 -7.43 6.37
#